data_AF-A0A0C2CK08-F1
#
_entry.id   AF-A0A0C2CK08-F1
#
_cell.length_a   1.000
_cell.length_b   1.000
_cell.length_c   1.000
_cell.angle_alpha   90.00
_cell.angle_beta   90.00
_cell.angle_gamma   90.00
#
_symmetry.space_group_name_H-M   'P 1'
#
loop_
_entity.id
_entity.type
_entity.pdbx_description
1 polymer ?
#
loop_
_entity_poly.entity_id
_entity_poly.type
_entity_poly.pdbx_seq_one_letter_code
_entity_poly.pdbx_strand_id
1 'polypeptide(L)'
;MMSASAEANKAPTRLVTGLVVVLLFAVGGCASSTGDGQRQRKPRGPDDEISWQNLRTKASFDLNCPAEELEIVHISGHCGTSSYNMCMQGVTGCGQRASYMYLTAGSWGLDAVSRPRE
;
A
#
# COMPACT_ATOMS: atom_id res chain seq x y z
N MET A 1 -11.25 37.63 49.13
CA MET A 1 -9.80 37.84 48.94
C MET A 1 -9.49 37.31 47.55
N MET A 2 -9.52 38.17 46.52
CA MET A 2 -8.33 38.86 45.93
C MET A 2 -7.36 37.80 45.37
N SER A 3 -7.03 37.66 44.08
CA SER A 3 -6.88 38.58 42.92
C SER A 3 -6.98 37.72 41.63
N ALA A 4 -7.49 38.12 40.46
CA ALA A 4 -7.25 39.27 39.58
C ALA A 4 -5.86 39.32 38.91
N SER A 5 -5.89 39.66 37.60
CA SER A 5 -4.82 40.08 36.66
C SER A 5 -4.15 38.98 35.81
N ALA A 6 -4.38 38.93 34.48
CA ALA A 6 -3.89 39.79 33.36
C ALA A 6 -2.64 39.12 32.72
N GLU A 7 -2.33 39.08 31.42
CA GLU A 7 -2.44 39.93 30.22
C GLU A 7 -2.51 38.98 28.98
N ALA A 8 -3.26 39.21 27.92
CA ALA A 8 -3.26 40.30 26.93
C ALA A 8 -2.10 40.25 25.90
N ASN A 9 -2.51 40.30 24.62
CA ASN A 9 -1.82 40.89 23.45
C ASN A 9 -0.70 40.10 22.72
N LYS A 10 -1.03 39.60 21.51
CA LYS A 10 -0.67 40.29 20.25
C LYS A 10 -1.26 39.58 19.01
N ALA A 11 -2.11 40.30 18.30
CA ALA A 11 -2.38 40.09 16.87
C ALA A 11 -1.21 40.68 16.03
N PRO A 12 -1.38 40.88 14.72
CA PRO A 12 -1.45 39.92 13.61
C PRO A 12 -0.25 40.12 12.67
N THR A 13 0.13 39.12 11.88
CA THR A 13 1.08 39.35 10.76
C THR A 13 0.37 39.14 9.45
N ARG A 14 -0.31 40.19 8.98
CA ARG A 14 -0.55 40.42 7.55
C ARG A 14 0.70 41.10 6.99
N LEU A 15 1.40 40.44 6.07
CA LEU A 15 2.39 41.09 5.22
C LEU A 15 2.09 40.68 3.78
N VAL A 16 1.41 41.60 3.08
CA VAL A 16 1.93 42.32 1.91
C VAL A 16 1.56 41.61 0.62
N THR A 17 0.43 42.09 0.09
CA THR A 17 0.12 42.32 -1.31
C THR A 17 1.40 42.56 -2.14
N GLY A 18 1.77 41.59 -2.97
CA GLY A 18 2.80 41.70 -3.99
C GLY A 18 2.21 41.34 -5.34
N LEU A 19 1.48 42.28 -5.93
CA LEU A 19 0.95 42.20 -7.28
C LEU A 19 2.13 42.31 -8.26
N VAL A 20 2.58 41.18 -8.81
CA VAL A 20 3.45 41.18 -9.99
C VAL A 20 2.70 40.48 -11.11
N VAL A 21 2.07 41.31 -11.92
CA VAL A 21 1.48 40.99 -13.22
C VAL A 21 2.61 40.49 -14.11
N VAL A 22 2.69 39.17 -14.32
CA VAL A 22 3.54 38.61 -15.37
C VAL A 22 2.68 38.44 -16.61
N LEU A 23 2.96 39.31 -17.57
CA LEU A 23 2.34 39.44 -18.88
C LEU A 23 2.28 38.10 -19.64
N LEU A 24 1.06 37.82 -20.11
CA LEU A 24 0.75 36.90 -21.18
C LEU A 24 1.55 37.27 -22.45
N PHE A 25 2.54 36.46 -22.80
CA PHE A 25 2.99 36.32 -24.18
C PHE A 25 2.54 34.96 -24.70
N ALA A 26 1.35 34.98 -25.29
CA ALA A 26 0.87 33.93 -26.18
C ALA A 26 1.62 34.06 -27.50
N VAL A 27 2.58 33.15 -27.72
CA VAL A 27 3.10 32.83 -29.05
C VAL A 27 2.94 31.32 -29.22
N GLY A 28 2.07 30.95 -30.16
CA GLY A 28 1.74 29.57 -30.47
C GLY A 28 2.95 28.78 -30.94
N GLY A 29 3.17 27.63 -30.31
CA GLY A 29 3.99 26.54 -30.80
C GLY A 29 3.23 25.23 -30.59
N CYS A 30 2.96 24.50 -31.68
CA CYS A 30 2.36 23.17 -31.59
C CYS A 30 3.39 22.15 -31.11
N ALA A 31 2.93 21.30 -30.19
CA ALA A 31 3.28 19.89 -30.04
C ALA A 31 4.77 19.53 -29.90
N SER A 32 5.19 19.35 -28.65
CA SER A 32 5.51 18.01 -28.15
C SER A 32 5.46 18.11 -26.64
N SER A 33 4.35 17.70 -26.03
CA SER A 33 4.43 17.26 -24.65
C SER A 33 5.30 16.01 -24.70
N THR A 34 6.58 16.16 -24.39
CA THR A 34 7.35 15.09 -23.80
C THR A 34 6.61 14.76 -22.52
N GLY A 35 5.58 13.91 -22.65
CA GLY A 35 5.13 13.11 -21.56
C GLY A 35 6.31 12.23 -21.24
N ASP A 36 7.26 12.78 -20.49
CA ASP A 36 8.10 12.01 -19.62
C ASP A 36 7.13 11.22 -18.79
N GLY A 37 6.79 10.05 -19.31
CA GLY A 37 6.22 8.94 -18.58
C GLY A 37 7.27 8.54 -17.56
N GLN A 38 7.45 9.41 -16.56
CA GLN A 38 7.64 8.96 -15.22
C GLN A 38 6.43 8.07 -14.92
N ARG A 39 6.53 6.80 -15.35
CA ARG A 39 6.30 5.69 -14.46
C ARG A 39 6.99 6.09 -13.17
N GLN A 40 6.26 6.78 -12.31
CA GLN A 40 6.56 6.83 -10.89
C GLN A 40 6.51 5.37 -10.46
N ARG A 41 7.62 4.67 -10.65
CA ARG A 41 7.94 3.50 -9.86
C ARG A 41 8.01 4.07 -8.46
N LYS A 42 6.87 4.05 -7.77
CA LYS A 42 6.77 4.35 -6.34
C LYS A 42 7.97 3.64 -5.71
N PRO A 43 8.89 4.36 -5.06
CA PRO A 43 10.03 3.70 -4.43
C PRO A 43 9.47 2.63 -3.51
N ARG A 44 9.89 1.36 -3.70
CA ARG A 44 9.61 0.29 -2.74
C ARG A 44 10.20 0.75 -1.42
N GLY A 45 9.33 1.19 -0.54
CA GLY A 45 9.70 1.60 0.79
C GLY A 45 10.18 0.38 1.58
N PRO A 46 10.92 0.59 2.68
CA PRO A 46 11.41 -0.46 3.56
C PRO A 46 10.31 -1.18 4.37
N ASP A 47 9.06 -0.99 4.00
CA ASP A 47 7.82 -1.34 4.69
C ASP A 47 6.84 -2.10 3.76
N ASP A 48 7.38 -2.93 2.86
CA ASP A 48 6.66 -4.05 2.24
C ASP A 48 6.30 -5.09 3.33
N GLU A 49 5.51 -4.69 4.33
CA GLU A 49 4.97 -5.58 5.34
C GLU A 49 4.18 -6.65 4.60
N ILE A 50 4.60 -7.91 4.76
CA ILE A 50 3.91 -9.07 4.21
C ILE A 50 2.51 -9.08 4.83
N SER A 51 1.56 -8.44 4.16
CA SER A 51 0.22 -8.25 4.70
C SER A 51 -0.52 -9.58 4.64
N TRP A 52 -0.66 -10.18 5.82
CA TRP A 52 -1.46 -11.38 6.07
C TRP A 52 -2.93 -11.18 5.69
N GLN A 53 -3.43 -9.94 5.82
CA GLN A 53 -4.79 -9.60 5.44
C GLN A 53 -5.00 -9.71 3.92
N ASN A 54 -3.99 -9.35 3.12
CA ASN A 54 -4.05 -9.54 1.67
C ASN A 54 -4.07 -11.03 1.27
N LEU A 55 -3.43 -11.90 2.06
CA LEU A 55 -3.46 -13.34 1.81
C LEU A 55 -4.86 -13.92 2.01
N ARG A 56 -5.54 -13.60 3.12
CA ARG A 56 -6.89 -14.10 3.39
C ARG A 56 -7.88 -13.67 2.31
N THR A 57 -7.87 -12.39 1.91
CA THR A 57 -8.75 -11.88 0.86
C THR A 57 -8.47 -12.51 -0.51
N LYS A 58 -7.20 -12.76 -0.84
CA LYS A 58 -6.88 -13.47 -2.07
C LYS A 58 -7.35 -14.92 -2.02
N ALA A 59 -7.12 -15.61 -0.91
CA ALA A 59 -7.51 -17.00 -0.75
C ALA A 59 -9.03 -17.18 -0.71
N SER A 60 -9.78 -16.22 -0.17
CA SER A 60 -11.25 -16.28 -0.20
C SER A 60 -11.80 -16.24 -1.61
N PHE A 61 -11.20 -15.40 -2.47
CA PHE A 61 -11.51 -15.35 -3.88
C PHE A 61 -11.09 -16.63 -4.61
N ASP A 62 -9.84 -17.06 -4.47
CA ASP A 62 -9.30 -18.21 -5.21
C ASP A 62 -9.98 -19.53 -4.83
N LEU A 63 -10.35 -19.71 -3.56
CA LEU A 63 -10.99 -20.92 -3.03
C LEU A 63 -12.53 -20.85 -3.02
N ASN A 64 -13.11 -19.70 -3.36
CA ASN A 64 -14.53 -19.41 -3.21
C ASN A 64 -15.04 -19.77 -1.79
N CYS A 65 -14.33 -19.26 -0.78
CA CYS A 65 -14.54 -19.58 0.63
C CYS A 65 -14.56 -18.29 1.46
N PRO A 66 -15.53 -18.06 2.37
CA PRO A 66 -15.55 -16.86 3.21
C PRO A 66 -14.24 -16.67 3.98
N ALA A 67 -13.76 -15.44 4.10
CA ALA A 67 -12.45 -15.16 4.71
C ALA A 67 -12.39 -15.54 6.20
N GLU A 68 -13.55 -15.62 6.85
CA GLU A 68 -13.74 -16.00 8.25
C GLU A 68 -13.55 -17.51 8.47
N GLU A 69 -13.76 -18.33 7.43
CA GLU A 69 -13.58 -19.78 7.44
C GLU A 69 -12.18 -20.22 7.01
N LEU A 70 -11.34 -19.27 6.59
CA LEU A 70 -9.97 -19.52 6.17
C LEU A 70 -8.99 -19.39 7.34
N GLU A 71 -8.20 -20.44 7.53
CA GLU A 71 -7.07 -20.47 8.45
C GLU A 71 -5.76 -20.40 7.66
N ILE A 72 -4.86 -19.50 8.06
CA ILE A 72 -3.51 -19.42 7.49
C ILE A 72 -2.58 -20.30 8.31
N VAL A 73 -1.88 -21.21 7.64
CA VAL A 73 -0.92 -22.14 8.22
C VAL A 73 0.47 -21.80 7.71
N HIS A 74 1.41 -21.56 8.61
CA HIS A 74 2.80 -21.37 8.21
C HIS A 74 3.40 -22.67 7.68
N ILE A 75 3.83 -22.68 6.42
CA ILE A 75 4.49 -23.83 5.81
C ILE A 75 6.00 -23.72 6.02
N SER A 76 6.61 -22.68 5.45
CA SER A 76 8.06 -22.53 5.48
C SER A 76 8.52 -21.15 5.00
N GLY A 77 9.74 -20.80 5.37
CA GLY A 77 10.42 -19.61 4.89
C GLY A 77 10.28 -18.43 5.85
N HIS A 78 11.32 -17.62 5.95
CA HIS A 78 11.29 -16.46 6.83
C HIS A 78 10.54 -15.33 6.13
N CYS A 79 9.36 -14.97 6.61
CA CYS A 79 8.58 -13.87 6.06
C CYS A 79 9.15 -12.54 6.58
N GLY A 80 10.23 -12.08 5.96
CA GLY A 80 10.90 -10.83 6.30
C GLY A 80 11.35 -10.06 5.05
N THR A 81 11.72 -8.80 5.22
CA THR A 81 12.00 -7.83 4.14
C THR A 81 13.28 -8.07 3.34
N SER A 82 14.06 -9.10 3.66
CA SER A 82 15.26 -9.43 2.89
C SER A 82 14.89 -9.98 1.51
N SER A 83 15.58 -9.48 0.47
CA SER A 83 15.33 -9.75 -0.94
C SER A 83 15.45 -11.22 -1.36
N TYR A 84 15.93 -12.08 -0.45
CA TYR A 84 16.18 -13.51 -0.66
C TYR A 84 15.23 -14.42 0.13
N ASN A 85 14.30 -13.83 0.88
CA ASN A 85 13.35 -14.57 1.68
C ASN A 85 12.15 -14.98 0.83
N MET A 86 12.04 -16.29 0.56
CA MET A 86 10.81 -16.86 0.01
C MET A 86 9.86 -17.15 1.18
N CYS A 87 8.73 -16.46 1.25
CA CYS A 87 7.69 -16.72 2.24
C CYS A 87 6.63 -17.63 1.61
N MET A 88 6.47 -18.84 2.14
CA MET A 88 5.44 -19.79 1.70
C MET A 88 4.43 -20.07 2.81
N GLN A 89 3.16 -19.96 2.45
CA GLN A 89 2.06 -19.95 3.40
C GLN A 89 0.93 -20.83 2.89
N GLY A 90 0.42 -21.67 3.77
CA GLY A 90 -0.74 -22.51 3.54
C GLY A 90 -2.00 -21.77 3.92
N VAL A 91 -3.09 -22.07 3.23
CA VAL A 91 -4.43 -21.65 3.63
C VAL A 91 -5.33 -22.87 3.59
N THR A 92 -6.10 -23.07 4.65
CA THR A 92 -7.06 -24.18 4.75
C THR A 92 -8.44 -23.66 5.11
N GLY A 93 -9.49 -24.20 4.50
CA GLY A 93 -10.88 -23.84 4.79
C GLY A 93 -11.83 -24.34 3.71
N CYS A 94 -13.13 -24.41 4.02
CA CYS A 94 -14.16 -24.93 3.11
C CYS A 94 -13.84 -26.29 2.45
N GLY A 95 -13.17 -27.18 3.20
CA GLY A 95 -12.74 -28.48 2.68
C GLY A 95 -11.63 -28.42 1.62
N GLN A 96 -10.94 -27.29 1.46
CA GLN A 96 -9.85 -27.11 0.50
C GLN A 96 -8.59 -26.66 1.21
N ARG A 97 -7.44 -26.90 0.58
CA ARG A 97 -6.15 -26.37 1.03
C ARG A 97 -5.41 -25.76 -0.15
N ALA A 98 -4.81 -24.61 0.04
CA ALA A 98 -3.93 -23.97 -0.93
C ALA A 98 -2.59 -23.61 -0.32
N SER A 99 -1.58 -23.48 -1.17
CA SER A 99 -0.28 -22.92 -0.82
C SER A 99 -0.03 -21.68 -1.67
N TYR A 100 0.56 -20.68 -1.03
CA TYR A 100 0.84 -19.38 -1.61
C TYR A 100 2.30 -19.02 -1.40
N MET A 101 2.91 -18.43 -2.42
CA MET A 101 4.25 -17.86 -2.36
C MET A 101 4.17 -16.33 -2.40
N TYR A 102 4.94 -15.65 -1.55
CA TYR A 102 5.08 -14.20 -1.64
C TYR A 102 6.09 -13.85 -2.73
N LEU A 103 5.63 -13.14 -3.76
CA LEU A 103 6.42 -12.75 -4.92
C LEU A 103 7.17 -11.44 -4.64
N THR A 104 8.33 -11.27 -5.28
CA THR A 104 9.13 -10.02 -5.22
C THR A 104 8.40 -8.79 -5.76
N ALA A 105 7.26 -8.99 -6.42
CA ALA A 105 6.33 -7.94 -6.83
C ALA A 105 5.49 -7.38 -5.67
N GLY A 106 5.58 -7.95 -4.46
CA GLY A 106 4.78 -7.54 -3.30
C GLY A 106 3.39 -8.18 -3.26
N SER A 107 3.21 -9.33 -3.90
CA SER A 107 1.90 -9.98 -4.06
C SER A 107 1.98 -11.48 -3.77
N TRP A 108 0.84 -12.06 -3.39
CA TRP A 108 0.70 -13.50 -3.19
C TRP A 108 0.40 -14.18 -4.52
N GLY A 109 1.25 -15.13 -4.91
CA GLY A 109 1.00 -16.06 -6.01
C GLY A 109 0.45 -17.37 -5.48
N LEU A 110 -0.59 -17.91 -6.12
CA LEU A 110 -1.09 -19.25 -5.83
C LEU A 110 -0.10 -20.27 -6.40
N ASP A 111 0.37 -21.18 -5.57
CA ASP A 111 1.30 -22.25 -5.95
C ASP A 111 0.54 -23.54 -6.29
N ALA A 112 -0.19 -24.08 -5.31
CA ALA A 112 -0.99 -25.29 -5.49
C ALA A 112 -2.31 -25.24 -4.72
N VAL A 113 -3.32 -25.95 -5.24
CA VAL A 113 -4.60 -26.21 -4.57
C VAL A 113 -4.80 -27.71 -4.45
N SER A 114 -5.27 -28.17 -3.30
CA SER A 114 -5.62 -29.56 -3.04
C SER A 114 -7.02 -29.65 -2.45
N ARG A 115 -7.75 -30.68 -2.88
CA ARG A 115 -9.08 -31.05 -2.38
C ARG A 115 -9.01 -32.48 -1.84
N PRO A 116 -9.78 -32.83 -0.79
CA PRO A 116 -9.89 -34.20 -0.34
C PRO A 116 -10.36 -35.07 -1.51
N ARG A 117 -9.77 -36.27 -1.65
CA ARG A 117 -10.27 -37.28 -2.57
C ARG A 117 -11.52 -37.90 -1.94
N GLU A 118 -12.62 -37.88 -2.69
CA GLU A 118 -13.86 -38.59 -2.36
C GLU A 118 -13.68 -40.11 -2.41
#